data_AF-A0A836T306-F1
#
_entry.id   AF-A0A836T306-F1
#
_cell.length_a   1.000
_cell.length_b   1.000
_cell.length_c   1.000
_cell.angle_alpha   90.00
_cell.angle_beta   90.00
_cell.angle_gamma   90.00
#
_symmetry.space_group_name_H-M   'P 1'
#
loop_
_entity.id
_entity.type
_entity.pdbx_description
1 polymer ?
#
loop_
_entity_poly.entity_id
_entity_poly.type
_entity_poly.pdbx_seq_one_letter_code
_entity_poly.pdbx_strand_id
1 'polypeptide(L)'
;MITLALAGIVIGILSSGTGLGGGFLVVPLLIFLGREAKLAVGTAFIFIIMTAISSILTHYRLGNIDLKTGLILALGGVIGAQIGPHLLQYVSDQNFKRMFSVLLAITAVWVFVDSFGSSKG
;
A
#
# COMPACT_ATOMS: atom_id res chain seq x y z
N MET A 1 9.10 19.35 -6.21
CA MET A 1 9.97 18.31 -5.62
C MET A 1 9.92 18.34 -4.09
N ILE A 2 10.13 19.50 -3.45
CA ILE A 2 10.03 19.66 -1.99
C ILE A 2 8.67 19.22 -1.41
N THR A 3 7.55 19.54 -2.05
CA THR A 3 6.19 19.12 -1.60
C THR A 3 6.02 17.61 -1.56
N LEU A 4 6.62 16.88 -2.51
CA LEU A 4 6.54 15.42 -2.57
C LEU A 4 7.37 14.77 -1.45
N ALA A 5 8.55 15.33 -1.16
CA ALA A 5 9.40 14.85 -0.08
C ALA A 5 8.74 15.06 1.29
N LEU A 6 8.18 16.24 1.55
CA LEU A 6 7.43 16.53 2.78
C LEU A 6 6.22 15.62 2.95
N ALA A 7 5.44 15.44 1.88
CA ALA A 7 4.27 14.57 1.92
C ALA A 7 4.65 13.10 2.14
N GLY A 8 5.78 12.64 1.56
CA GLY A 8 6.33 11.31 1.81
C GLY A 8 6.74 11.09 3.27
N ILE A 9 7.37 12.09 3.91
CA ILE A 9 7.73 12.03 5.34
C ILE A 9 6.47 11.93 6.21
N VAL A 10 5.48 12.79 5.96
CA VAL A 10 4.21 12.79 6.72
C VAL A 10 3.50 11.44 6.57
N ILE A 11 3.40 10.91 5.35
CA ILE A 11 2.80 9.59 5.11
C ILE A 11 3.58 8.49 5.82
N GLY A 12 4.92 8.51 5.77
CA GLY A 12 5.75 7.52 6.45
C GLY A 12 5.50 7.48 7.96
N ILE A 13 5.40 8.65 8.59
CA ILE A 13 5.07 8.76 10.01
C ILE A 13 3.66 8.24 10.29
N LEU A 14 2.65 8.72 9.56
CA LEU A 14 1.25 8.33 9.76
C LEU A 14 1.00 6.83 9.53
N SER A 15 1.75 6.22 8.61
CA SER A 15 1.59 4.80 8.27
C SER A 15 2.46 3.84 9.04
N SER A 16 3.50 4.32 9.74
CA SER A 16 4.39 3.49 10.54
C SER A 16 3.65 2.71 11.64
N GLY A 17 2.61 3.31 12.23
CA GLY A 17 1.80 2.68 13.28
C GLY A 17 0.74 1.69 12.79
N THR A 18 0.43 1.67 11.48
CA THR A 18 -0.69 0.85 10.97
C THR A 18 -0.27 -0.55 10.53
N GLY A 19 1.04 -0.86 10.48
CA GLY A 19 1.55 -2.16 10.02
C GLY A 19 1.32 -2.47 8.52
N LEU A 20 0.67 -1.58 7.78
CA LEU A 20 0.26 -1.76 6.37
C LEU A 20 1.35 -1.38 5.35
N GLY A 21 2.52 -0.93 5.80
CA GLY A 21 3.64 -0.57 4.90
C GLY A 21 3.45 0.73 4.10
N GLY A 22 2.49 1.60 4.46
CA GLY A 22 2.33 2.99 3.99
C GLY A 22 2.02 3.24 2.51
N GLY A 23 2.19 2.26 1.64
CA GLY A 23 1.97 2.39 0.19
C GLY A 23 0.54 2.75 -0.19
N PHE A 24 -0.45 2.41 0.66
CA PHE A 24 -1.87 2.68 0.40
C PHE A 24 -2.19 4.20 0.36
N LEU A 25 -1.40 5.03 1.04
CA LEU A 25 -1.56 6.49 1.04
C LEU A 25 -0.80 7.19 -0.09
N VAL A 26 0.23 6.54 -0.66
CA VAL A 26 1.08 7.14 -1.68
C VAL A 26 0.35 7.34 -3.01
N VAL A 27 -0.42 6.33 -3.44
CA VAL A 27 -1.23 6.41 -4.68
C VAL A 27 -2.26 7.55 -4.63
N PRO A 28 -3.16 7.64 -3.62
CA PRO A 28 -4.15 8.72 -3.58
C PRO A 28 -3.51 10.09 -3.42
N LEU A 29 -2.41 10.22 -2.67
CA LEU A 29 -1.68 11.49 -2.55
C LEU A 29 -1.15 11.95 -3.92
N LEU A 30 -0.54 11.07 -4.70
CA LEU A 30 0.01 11.42 -6.00
C LEU A 30 -1.08 11.81 -6.99
N ILE A 31 -2.23 11.11 -6.96
CA ILE A 31 -3.41 11.47 -7.77
C ILE A 31 -3.97 12.83 -7.32
N PHE A 32 -4.03 13.11 -6.01
CA PHE A 32 -4.46 14.39 -5.47
C PHE A 32 -3.54 15.54 -5.89
N LEU A 33 -2.24 15.27 -6.01
CA LEU A 33 -1.25 16.20 -6.56
C LEU A 33 -1.30 16.34 -8.09
N GLY A 34 -2.32 15.79 -8.75
CA GLY A 34 -2.55 15.91 -10.18
C GLY A 34 -1.68 14.98 -11.04
N ARG A 35 -1.07 13.94 -10.47
CA ARG A 35 -0.34 12.94 -11.26
C ARG A 35 -1.28 11.94 -11.89
N GLU A 36 -0.93 11.52 -13.11
CA GLU A 36 -1.62 10.43 -13.79
C GLU A 36 -1.60 9.17 -12.93
N ALA A 37 -2.70 8.39 -12.98
CA ALA A 37 -2.86 7.18 -12.17
C ALA A 37 -1.72 6.18 -12.41
N LYS A 38 -1.29 6.02 -13.67
CA LYS A 38 -0.15 5.17 -14.07
C LYS A 38 1.16 5.64 -13.42
N LEU A 39 1.39 6.95 -13.45
CA LEU A 39 2.38 7.73 -12.68
C LEU A 39 2.48 7.32 -11.21
N ALA A 40 1.33 7.46 -10.56
CA ALA A 40 1.15 7.29 -9.13
C ALA A 40 1.39 5.84 -8.69
N VAL A 41 0.83 4.88 -9.42
CA VAL A 41 0.96 3.44 -9.11
C VAL A 41 2.42 2.99 -9.22
N GLY A 42 3.14 3.37 -10.28
CA GLY A 42 4.55 3.01 -10.44
C GLY A 42 5.43 3.58 -9.33
N THR A 43 5.19 4.83 -8.93
CA THR A 43 5.93 5.49 -7.85
C THR A 43 5.64 4.84 -6.49
N ALA A 44 4.38 4.51 -6.21
CA ALA A 44 3.99 3.82 -4.99
C ALA A 44 4.62 2.42 -4.89
N PHE A 45 4.82 1.74 -6.02
CA PHE A 45 5.50 0.43 -6.06
C PHE A 45 6.93 0.50 -5.50
N ILE A 46 7.69 1.53 -5.87
CA ILE A 46 9.05 1.74 -5.35
C ILE A 46 9.01 1.93 -3.83
N PHE A 47 8.07 2.73 -3.34
CA PHE A 47 7.87 2.93 -1.90
C PHE A 47 7.51 1.61 -1.18
N ILE A 48 6.64 0.81 -1.77
CA ILE A 48 6.24 -0.50 -1.23
C ILE A 48 7.44 -1.46 -1.18
N ILE A 49 8.31 -1.48 -2.19
CA ILE A 49 9.52 -2.32 -2.18
C ILE A 49 10.46 -1.90 -1.04
N MET A 50 10.68 -0.59 -0.86
CA MET A 50 11.54 -0.09 0.23
C MET A 50 11.01 -0.47 1.60
N THR A 51 9.70 -0.31 1.82
CA THR A 51 9.05 -0.69 3.09
C THR A 51 9.07 -2.21 3.29
N ALA A 52 8.83 -3.01 2.25
CA ALA A 52 8.90 -4.46 2.34
C ALA A 52 10.30 -4.96 2.75
N ILE A 53 11.37 -4.39 2.16
CA ILE A 53 12.75 -4.71 2.54
C ILE A 53 12.99 -4.37 4.03
N SER A 54 12.55 -3.19 4.46
CA SER A 54 12.66 -2.76 5.86
C SER A 54 11.90 -3.70 6.82
N SER A 55 10.68 -4.10 6.46
CA SER A 55 9.87 -5.03 7.25
C SER A 55 10.52 -6.40 7.35
N ILE A 56 10.98 -6.98 6.22
CA ILE A 56 11.65 -8.28 6.21
C ILE A 56 12.91 -8.23 7.08
N LEU A 57 13.74 -7.20 6.95
CA LEU A 57 14.96 -7.07 7.76
C LEU A 57 14.65 -6.99 9.26
N THR A 58 13.60 -6.28 9.63
CA THR A 58 13.16 -6.14 11.02
C THR A 58 12.64 -7.47 11.57
N HIS A 59 11.75 -8.14 10.86
CA HIS A 59 11.20 -9.44 11.27
C HIS A 59 12.24 -10.57 11.24
N TYR A 60 13.24 -10.49 10.35
CA TYR A 60 14.35 -11.45 10.29
C TYR A 60 15.17 -11.42 11.58
N ARG A 61 15.46 -10.21 12.09
CA ARG A 61 16.17 -10.04 13.36
C ARG A 61 15.40 -10.53 14.57
N LEU A 62 14.07 -10.52 14.50
CA LEU A 62 13.18 -10.99 15.56
C LEU A 62 12.95 -12.51 15.53
N GLY A 63 13.48 -13.23 14.53
CA GLY A 63 13.28 -14.68 14.39
C GLY A 63 11.86 -15.11 13.99
N ASN A 64 10.98 -14.15 13.65
CA ASN A 64 9.55 -14.37 13.42
C ASN A 64 9.20 -14.54 11.92
N ILE A 65 10.11 -15.09 11.11
CA ILE A 65 9.85 -15.29 9.68
C ILE A 65 9.38 -16.72 9.42
N ASP A 66 8.11 -16.84 9.06
CA ASP A 66 7.59 -18.04 8.41
C ASP A 66 7.82 -17.95 6.89
N LEU A 67 8.89 -18.60 6.43
CA LEU A 67 9.24 -18.66 5.01
C LEU A 67 8.16 -19.34 4.15
N LYS A 68 7.40 -20.29 4.72
CA LYS A 68 6.37 -21.01 3.96
C LYS A 68 5.21 -20.07 3.64
N THR A 69 4.70 -19.37 4.65
CA THR A 69 3.64 -18.38 4.47
C THR A 69 4.12 -17.20 3.61
N GLY A 70 5.35 -16.74 3.83
CA GLY A 70 5.98 -15.70 3.02
C GLY A 70 6.06 -16.06 1.53
N LEU A 71 6.42 -17.31 1.19
CA LEU A 71 6.51 -17.75 -0.20
C LEU A 71 5.13 -17.86 -0.87
N ILE A 72 4.11 -18.34 -0.15
CA ILE A 72 2.74 -18.40 -0.66
C ILE A 72 2.22 -16.98 -0.98
N LEU A 73 2.45 -16.04 -0.05
CA LEU A 73 2.11 -14.63 -0.25
C LEU A 73 2.89 -14.01 -1.41
N ALA A 74 4.18 -14.31 -1.54
CA ALA A 74 5.02 -13.82 -2.63
C ALA A 74 4.51 -14.31 -3.99
N LEU A 75 4.16 -15.59 -4.11
CA LEU A 75 3.60 -16.15 -5.35
C LEU A 75 2.27 -15.49 -5.72
N GLY A 76 1.35 -15.35 -4.76
CA GLY A 76 0.09 -14.64 -4.98
C GLY A 76 0.30 -13.18 -5.38
N GLY A 77 1.26 -12.51 -4.73
CA GLY A 77 1.66 -11.13 -5.02
C GLY A 77 2.26 -10.97 -6.41
N VAL A 78 3.15 -11.87 -6.84
CA VAL A 78 3.75 -11.86 -8.19
C VAL A 78 2.67 -12.06 -9.25
N ILE A 79 1.79 -13.04 -9.08
CA ILE A 79 0.68 -13.30 -10.03
C ILE A 79 -0.23 -12.06 -10.11
N GLY A 80 -0.62 -11.50 -8.96
CA GLY A 80 -1.45 -10.29 -8.91
C GLY A 80 -0.78 -9.06 -9.52
N ALA A 81 0.52 -8.89 -9.31
CA ALA A 81 1.30 -7.77 -9.84
C ALA A 81 1.46 -7.83 -11.38
N GLN A 82 1.42 -9.02 -11.97
CA GLN A 82 1.43 -9.17 -13.44
C GLN A 82 0.03 -8.97 -14.04
N ILE A 83 -1.00 -9.56 -13.42
CA ILE A 83 -2.38 -9.54 -13.95
C ILE A 83 -3.04 -8.17 -13.74
N GLY A 84 -2.82 -7.53 -12.59
CA GLY A 84 -3.47 -6.28 -12.19
C GLY A 84 -3.28 -5.14 -13.21
N PRO A 85 -2.03 -4.80 -13.59
CA PRO A 85 -1.76 -3.75 -14.59
C PRO A 85 -2.36 -4.06 -15.96
N HIS A 86 -2.43 -5.33 -16.36
CA HIS A 86 -3.10 -5.71 -17.61
C HIS A 86 -4.60 -5.49 -17.55
N LEU A 87 -5.27 -5.84 -16.45
CA LEU A 87 -6.69 -5.54 -16.26
C LEU A 87 -6.96 -4.04 -16.25
N LEU A 88 -6.06 -3.26 -15.65
CA LEU A 88 -6.16 -1.80 -15.57
C LEU A 88 -6.16 -1.09 -16.93
N GLN A 89 -5.57 -1.69 -17.97
CA GLN A 89 -5.59 -1.12 -19.32
C GLN A 89 -7.00 -1.07 -19.95
N TYR A 90 -7.93 -1.90 -19.45
CA TYR A 90 -9.31 -1.96 -19.93
C TYR A 90 -10.27 -1.10 -19.09
N VAL A 91 -9.77 -0.43 -18.05
CA VAL A 91 -10.57 0.38 -17.12
C VAL A 91 -10.27 1.86 -17.37
N SER A 92 -11.31 2.68 -17.55
CA SER A 92 -11.13 4.13 -17.67
C SER A 92 -10.60 4.74 -16.36
N ASP A 93 -9.81 5.81 -16.46
CA ASP A 93 -9.25 6.53 -15.30
C ASP A 93 -10.32 6.90 -14.25
N GLN A 94 -11.51 7.30 -14.72
CA GLN A 94 -12.63 7.65 -13.84
C GLN A 94 -13.16 6.43 -13.06
N ASN A 95 -13.26 5.28 -13.71
CA ASN A 95 -13.71 4.04 -13.08
C ASN A 95 -12.63 3.51 -12.11
N PHE A 96 -11.36 3.58 -12.49
CA PHE A 96 -10.25 3.23 -11.60
C PHE A 96 -10.28 4.08 -10.32
N LYS A 97 -10.40 5.40 -10.45
CA LYS A 97 -10.50 6.32 -9.29
C LYS A 97 -11.69 5.97 -8.40
N ARG A 98 -12.87 5.66 -8.97
CA ARG A 98 -14.05 5.23 -8.20
C ARG A 98 -13.80 3.93 -7.45
N MET A 99 -13.33 2.89 -8.13
CA MET A 99 -13.05 1.58 -7.53
C MET A 99 -12.00 1.70 -6.42
N PHE A 100 -10.93 2.44 -6.68
CA PHE A 100 -9.87 2.69 -5.70
C PHE A 100 -10.39 3.46 -4.48
N SER A 101 -11.24 4.47 -4.68
CA SER A 101 -11.85 5.23 -3.58
C SER A 101 -12.77 4.35 -2.71
N VAL A 102 -13.56 3.47 -3.33
CA VAL A 102 -14.41 2.51 -2.59
C VAL A 102 -13.56 1.52 -1.80
N LEU A 103 -12.50 0.99 -2.40
CA LEU A 103 -11.57 0.08 -1.73
C LEU A 103 -10.92 0.75 -0.51
N LEU A 104 -10.45 2.00 -0.66
CA LEU A 104 -9.90 2.77 0.45
C LEU A 104 -10.93 3.06 1.54
N ALA A 105 -12.19 3.36 1.19
CA ALA A 105 -13.25 3.56 2.17
C ALA A 105 -13.51 2.28 2.97
N ILE A 106 -13.54 1.13 2.30
CA ILE A 106 -13.73 -0.18 2.95
C ILE A 106 -12.56 -0.49 3.89
N THR A 107 -11.32 -0.33 3.44
CA THR A 107 -10.14 -0.61 4.29
C THR A 107 -10.06 0.35 5.46
N ALA A 108 -10.38 1.64 5.25
CA ALA A 108 -10.43 2.62 6.34
C ALA A 108 -11.47 2.24 7.39
N VAL A 109 -12.69 1.86 6.99
CA VAL A 109 -13.74 1.40 7.91
C VAL A 109 -13.31 0.14 8.65
N TRP A 110 -12.72 -0.83 7.95
CA TRP A 110 -12.27 -2.08 8.56
C TRP A 110 -11.18 -1.85 9.61
N VAL A 111 -10.15 -1.07 9.28
CA VAL A 111 -9.07 -0.71 10.23
C VAL A 111 -9.62 0.09 11.41
N PHE A 112 -10.56 1.00 11.17
CA PHE A 112 -11.19 1.77 12.23
C PHE A 112 -11.95 0.86 13.20
N VAL A 113 -12.78 -0.05 12.69
CA VAL A 113 -13.51 -1.02 13.51
C VAL A 113 -12.56 -1.92 14.31
N ASP A 114 -11.50 -2.43 13.67
CA ASP A 114 -10.49 -3.28 14.33
C ASP A 114 -9.75 -2.52 15.44
N SER A 115 -9.44 -1.24 15.21
CA SER A 115 -8.78 -0.37 16.20
C SER A 115 -9.62 -0.19 17.47
N PHE A 116 -10.95 -0.18 17.37
CA PHE A 116 -11.85 -0.14 18.55
C PHE A 116 -12.09 -1.52 19.17
N GLY A 117 -11.97 -2.60 18.40
CA GLY A 117 -12.11 -3.98 18.89
C GLY A 117 -10.90 -4.46 19.70
N SER A 118 -9.69 -4.01 19.36
CA SER A 118 -8.43 -4.44 19.99
C SER A 118 -8.21 -3.87 21.41
N SER A 119 -8.97 -2.85 21.84
CA SER A 119 -8.88 -2.27 23.19
C SER A 119 -9.51 -3.12 24.31
N LYS A 120 -9.89 -4.38 24.05
CA LYS A 120 -10.48 -5.30 25.05
C LYS A 120 -9.79 -6.67 25.18
N GLY A 121 -8.58 -6.83 24.64
CA GLY A 121 -7.76 -8.05 24.82
C GLY A 121 -6.67 -7.88 25.87
#